data_AF-A0A8T0DEE6-F1
#
_entry.id   AF-A0A8T0DEE6-F1
#
_cell.length_a   1.000
_cell.length_b   1.000
_cell.length_c   1.000
_cell.angle_alpha   90.00
_cell.angle_beta   90.00
_cell.angle_gamma   90.00
#
_symmetry.space_group_name_H-M   'P 1'
#
loop_
_entity.id
_entity.type
_entity.pdbx_description
1 polymer ?
#
loop_
_entity_poly.entity_id
_entity_poly.type
_entity_poly.pdbx_seq_one_letter_code
_entity_poly.pdbx_strand_id
1 'polypeptide(L)'
;MLEFGLLPKEYNVRVHGAYFPGYYYGKPDTPLLDVKLGELPAWLSRRSRNPADWARAISRFGWRYTFKWLACKKLTFAPAFQICATIAVLRYFADYDEHKNERHSKYH
;
A
#
# COMPACT_ATOMS: atom_id res chain seq x y z
N MET A 1 10.84 -14.52 -19.39
CA MET A 1 10.96 -13.16 -19.95
C MET A 1 10.21 -12.20 -19.05
N LEU A 2 10.75 -11.03 -18.69
CA LEU A 2 10.00 -10.03 -17.92
C LEU A 2 8.91 -9.45 -18.82
N GLU A 3 7.67 -9.87 -18.59
CA GLU A 3 6.48 -9.41 -19.31
C GLU A 3 6.07 -8.02 -18.83
N PHE A 4 6.73 -6.98 -19.34
CA PHE A 4 6.35 -5.58 -19.14
C PHE A 4 5.38 -5.12 -20.24
N GLY A 5 4.42 -4.26 -19.87
CA GLY A 5 3.47 -3.66 -20.82
C GLY A 5 2.32 -4.56 -21.28
N LEU A 6 2.34 -5.86 -20.93
CA LEU A 6 1.22 -6.76 -21.16
C LEU A 6 0.12 -6.55 -20.11
N LEU A 7 -1.12 -6.83 -20.52
CA LEU A 7 -2.24 -6.92 -19.59
C LEU A 7 -2.03 -8.08 -18.60
N PRO A 8 -2.55 -7.98 -17.37
CA PRO A 8 -2.52 -9.10 -16.43
C PRO A 8 -3.13 -10.36 -17.04
N LYS A 9 -2.53 -11.52 -16.75
CA LYS A 9 -3.00 -12.82 -17.32
C LYS A 9 -4.42 -13.16 -16.88
N GLU A 10 -4.81 -12.67 -15.71
CA GLU A 10 -6.12 -12.87 -15.12
C GLU A 10 -7.20 -11.93 -15.69
N TYR A 11 -6.81 -10.91 -16.48
CA TYR A 11 -7.75 -9.97 -17.05
C TYR A 11 -8.48 -10.55 -18.27
N ASN A 12 -9.80 -10.65 -18.16
CA ASN A 12 -10.70 -10.93 -19.27
C ASN A 12 -11.65 -9.76 -19.54
N VAL A 13 -11.59 -9.17 -20.73
CA VAL A 13 -12.43 -8.03 -21.16
C VAL A 13 -13.93 -8.33 -21.09
N ARG A 14 -14.34 -9.59 -21.32
CA ARG A 14 -15.75 -9.99 -21.30
C ARG A 14 -16.32 -10.06 -19.88
N VAL A 15 -15.46 -10.29 -18.89
CA VAL A 15 -15.86 -10.41 -17.48
C VAL A 15 -15.70 -9.08 -16.74
N HIS A 16 -14.60 -8.36 -17.01
CA HIS A 16 -14.23 -7.17 -16.26
C HIS A 16 -14.57 -5.84 -16.95
N GLY A 17 -14.97 -5.86 -18.22
CA GLY A 17 -15.22 -4.64 -19.00
C GLY A 17 -13.92 -3.93 -19.35
N ALA A 18 -13.94 -2.59 -19.35
CA ALA A 18 -12.76 -1.79 -19.66
C ALA A 18 -11.64 -1.99 -18.61
N TYR A 19 -10.40 -2.06 -19.09
CA TYR A 19 -9.25 -2.25 -18.22
C TYR A 19 -9.07 -1.05 -17.27
N PHE A 20 -8.92 -1.35 -15.98
CA PHE A 20 -8.61 -0.39 -14.93
C PHE A 20 -7.34 -0.81 -14.19
N PRO A 21 -6.26 -0.03 -14.27
CA PRO A 21 -4.95 -0.42 -13.74
C PRO A 21 -4.88 -0.40 -12.20
N GLY A 22 -5.89 0.10 -11.50
CA GLY A 22 -5.97 0.06 -10.04
C GLY A 22 -6.57 -1.22 -9.46
N TYR A 23 -7.16 -2.08 -10.28
CA TYR A 23 -7.80 -3.33 -9.82
C TYR A 23 -6.85 -4.51 -9.75
N TYR A 24 -7.18 -5.46 -8.88
CA TYR A 24 -6.61 -6.79 -8.91
C TYR A 24 -7.57 -7.73 -9.60
N TYR A 25 -7.14 -8.29 -10.73
CA TYR A 25 -7.96 -9.24 -11.52
C TYR A 25 -7.78 -10.69 -11.06
N GLY A 26 -6.76 -10.98 -10.25
CA GLY A 26 -6.58 -12.31 -9.67
C GLY A 26 -7.52 -12.58 -8.48
N LYS A 27 -7.44 -13.79 -7.93
CA LYS A 27 -8.20 -14.20 -6.75
C LYS A 27 -7.74 -13.39 -5.52
N PRO A 28 -8.59 -12.55 -4.89
CA PRO A 28 -8.21 -11.85 -3.68
C PRO A 28 -8.04 -12.84 -2.51
N ASP A 29 -7.05 -12.58 -1.66
CA ASP A 29 -6.91 -13.21 -0.34
C ASP A 29 -7.65 -12.35 0.70
N THR A 30 -7.73 -12.82 1.94
CA THR A 30 -8.35 -12.06 3.03
C THR A 30 -7.65 -10.70 3.23
N PRO A 31 -8.41 -9.60 3.34
CA PRO A 31 -7.85 -8.29 3.67
C PRO A 31 -7.12 -8.35 5.00
N LEU A 32 -5.99 -7.65 5.12
CA LEU A 32 -5.16 -7.68 6.33
C LEU A 32 -5.95 -7.31 7.60
N LEU A 33 -6.90 -6.37 7.49
CA LEU A 33 -7.73 -5.92 8.60
C LEU A 33 -8.72 -6.97 9.11
N ASP A 34 -9.03 -7.99 8.30
CA ASP A 34 -9.98 -9.06 8.65
C ASP A 34 -9.26 -10.33 9.13
N VAL A 35 -7.92 -10.33 9.18
CA VAL A 35 -7.11 -11.48 9.59
C VAL A 35 -6.98 -11.53 11.10
N LYS A 36 -7.22 -12.71 11.69
CA LYS A 36 -6.99 -12.94 13.12
C LYS A 36 -5.49 -12.93 13.42
N LEU A 37 -5.10 -12.38 14.57
CA LEU A 37 -3.70 -12.27 14.98
C LEU A 37 -2.95 -13.61 14.98
N GLY A 38 -3.60 -14.70 15.40
CA GLY A 38 -3.01 -16.05 15.38
C GLY A 38 -2.78 -16.62 13.98
N GLU A 39 -3.50 -16.11 12.97
CA GLU A 39 -3.39 -16.55 11.57
C GLU A 39 -2.42 -15.67 10.76
N LEU A 40 -1.92 -14.55 11.32
CA LEU A 40 -1.04 -13.62 10.63
C LEU A 40 0.23 -14.27 10.04
N PRO A 41 0.96 -15.16 10.74
CA PRO A 41 2.16 -15.79 10.17
C PRO A 41 1.83 -16.64 8.94
N ALA A 42 0.72 -17.40 9.00
CA ALA A 42 0.24 -18.21 7.88
C ALA A 42 -0.35 -17.37 6.75
N TRP A 43 -0.85 -16.17 7.02
CA TRP A 43 -1.27 -15.21 6.01
C TRP A 43 -0.07 -14.58 5.30
N LEU A 44 0.96 -14.18 6.04
CA LEU A 44 2.19 -13.62 5.49
C LEU A 44 2.93 -14.64 4.61
N SER A 45 2.94 -15.92 4.98
CA SER A 45 3.61 -16.97 4.21
C SER A 45 2.98 -17.21 2.83
N ARG A 46 1.69 -16.89 2.63
CA ARG A 46 1.00 -16.97 1.33
C ARG A 46 1.38 -15.85 0.37
N ARG A 47 2.00 -14.76 0.84
CA ARG A 47 2.37 -13.63 -0.01
C ARG A 47 3.55 -14.00 -0.91
N SER A 48 3.48 -13.57 -2.17
CA SER A 48 4.56 -13.85 -3.11
C SER A 48 5.82 -13.11 -2.70
N ARG A 49 6.97 -13.79 -2.79
CA ARG A 49 8.30 -13.23 -2.52
C ARG A 49 8.94 -12.64 -3.78
N ASN A 50 8.19 -12.56 -4.88
CA ASN A 50 8.67 -12.05 -6.14
C ASN A 50 8.59 -10.51 -6.14
N PRO A 51 9.72 -9.79 -6.31
CA PRO A 51 9.71 -8.33 -6.33
C PRO A 51 8.84 -7.73 -7.43
N ALA A 52 8.64 -8.44 -8.56
CA ALA A 52 7.77 -7.98 -9.63
C ALA A 52 6.30 -7.86 -9.18
N ASP A 53 5.84 -8.76 -8.30
CA ASP A 53 4.46 -8.72 -7.79
C ASP A 53 4.25 -7.55 -6.83
N TRP A 54 5.31 -7.19 -6.09
CA TRP A 54 5.30 -6.04 -5.19
C TRP A 54 5.25 -4.74 -5.99
N ALA A 55 6.06 -4.62 -7.04
CA ALA A 55 6.01 -3.49 -7.97
C ALA A 55 4.61 -3.32 -8.60
N ARG A 56 3.99 -4.43 -9.03
CA ARG A 56 2.59 -4.43 -9.53
C ARG A 56 1.58 -4.00 -8.47
N ALA A 57 1.77 -4.40 -7.20
CA ALA A 57 0.90 -3.99 -6.10
C ALA A 57 1.02 -2.48 -5.81
N ILE A 58 2.25 -1.95 -5.79
CA ILE A 58 2.53 -0.52 -5.61
C ILE A 58 1.94 0.29 -6.77
N SER A 59 2.12 -0.16 -8.01
CA SER A 59 1.54 0.50 -9.19
C SER A 59 0.01 0.60 -9.09
N ARG A 60 -0.67 -0.50 -8.74
CA ARG A 60 -2.13 -0.51 -8.52
C ARG A 60 -2.56 0.44 -7.41
N PHE A 61 -1.80 0.50 -6.32
CA PHE A 61 -2.05 1.46 -5.25
C PHE A 61 -1.88 2.91 -5.75
N GLY A 62 -0.83 3.20 -6.50
CA GLY A 62 -0.58 4.50 -7.11
C GLY A 62 -1.76 4.97 -7.95
N TRP A 63 -2.30 4.11 -8.82
CA TRP A 63 -3.51 4.44 -9.59
C TRP A 63 -4.71 4.77 -8.72
N ARG A 64 -5.02 3.93 -7.72
CA ARG A 64 -6.13 4.18 -6.77
C ARG A 64 -5.94 5.48 -5.99
N TYR A 65 -4.71 5.76 -5.57
CA TYR A 65 -4.36 6.97 -4.85
C TYR A 65 -4.53 8.21 -5.73
N THR A 66 -4.02 8.17 -6.96
CA THR A 66 -4.15 9.25 -7.94
C THR A 66 -5.61 9.56 -8.21
N PHE A 67 -6.45 8.57 -8.50
CA PHE A 67 -7.88 8.81 -8.75
C PHE A 67 -8.64 9.30 -7.50
N LYS A 68 -8.18 8.94 -6.30
CA LYS A 68 -8.84 9.33 -5.05
C LYS A 68 -8.45 10.73 -4.55
N TRP A 69 -7.22 11.17 -4.80
CA TRP A 69 -6.69 12.39 -4.17
C TRP A 69 -6.04 13.40 -5.12
N LEU A 70 -5.58 12.99 -6.30
CA LEU A 70 -4.86 13.86 -7.24
C LEU A 70 -5.72 14.25 -8.44
N ALA A 71 -6.30 13.27 -9.13
CA ALA A 71 -7.13 13.43 -10.32
C ALA A 71 -8.62 13.64 -9.96
N CYS A 72 -8.89 14.39 -8.90
CA CYS A 72 -10.25 14.70 -8.45
C CYS A 72 -10.76 15.98 -9.11
N LYS A 73 -12.06 16.05 -9.42
CA LYS A 73 -12.70 17.29 -9.91
C LYS A 73 -12.55 18.46 -8.94
N LYS A 74 -12.54 18.17 -7.64
CA LYS A 74 -12.26 19.12 -6.56
C LYS A 74 -11.05 18.62 -5.79
N LEU A 75 -9.93 19.32 -5.93
CA LEU A 75 -8.70 18.98 -5.21
C LEU A 75 -8.85 19.35 -3.73
N THR A 76 -8.33 18.50 -2.85
CA THR A 76 -8.24 18.77 -1.41
C THR A 76 -6.77 18.77 -1.00
N PHE A 77 -6.41 19.41 0.10
CA PHE A 77 -5.05 19.38 0.67
C PHE A 77 -4.65 18.05 1.35
N ALA A 78 -5.54 17.05 1.35
CA ALA A 78 -5.30 15.73 1.92
C ALA A 78 -3.95 15.07 1.54
N PRO A 79 -3.51 15.03 0.27
CA PRO A 79 -2.23 14.41 -0.08
C PRO A 79 -1.03 15.17 0.53
N ALA A 80 -1.11 16.49 0.68
CA ALA A 80 -0.06 17.27 1.33
C ALA A 80 0.07 16.87 2.81
N PHE A 81 -1.05 16.81 3.54
CA PHE A 81 -1.05 16.37 4.94
C PHE A 81 -0.58 14.91 5.10
N GLN A 82 -0.95 14.02 4.19
CA GLN A 82 -0.49 12.62 4.21
C GLN A 82 1.03 12.51 4.04
N ILE A 83 1.63 13.33 3.17
CA ILE A 83 3.09 13.38 3.00
C ILE A 83 3.75 13.95 4.26
N CYS A 84 3.26 15.07 4.81
CA CYS A 84 3.79 15.66 6.05
C CYS A 84 3.73 14.68 7.23
N ALA A 85 2.60 13.99 7.41
CA ALA A 85 2.44 12.98 8.46
C ALA A 85 3.41 11.81 8.26
N THR A 86 3.60 11.34 7.02
CA THR A 86 4.56 10.27 6.72
C THR A 86 5.98 10.69 7.06
N ILE A 87 6.39 11.91 6.69
CA ILE A 87 7.72 12.44 7.02
C ILE A 87 7.90 12.56 8.54
N ALA A 88 6.90 13.07 9.26
CA ALA A 88 6.95 13.18 10.72
C ALA A 88 7.15 11.82 11.39
N VAL A 89 6.43 10.79 10.94
CA VAL A 89 6.57 9.41 11.44
C VAL A 89 7.97 8.85 11.13
N LEU A 90 8.47 9.03 9.91
CA LEU A 90 9.82 8.57 9.55
C LEU A 90 10.90 9.24 10.38
N ARG A 91 10.77 10.55 10.65
CA ARG A 91 11.68 11.28 11.54
C ARG A 91 11.63 10.75 12.96
N TYR A 92 10.44 10.52 13.50
CA TYR A 92 10.27 9.94 14.83
C TYR A 92 11.01 8.60 14.98
N PHE A 93 10.91 7.72 13.99
CA PHE A 93 11.64 6.44 14.01
C PHE A 93 13.15 6.61 13.83
N ALA A 94 13.60 7.55 13.01
CA ALA A 94 15.02 7.83 12.81
C ALA A 94 15.68 8.40 14.08
N ASP A 95 14.95 9.25 14.82
CA ASP A 95 15.43 9.89 16.05
C ASP A 95 15.02 9.08 17.31
N TYR A 96 14.53 7.85 17.15
CA TYR A 96 13.96 7.08 18.26
C TYR A 96 14.97 6.79 19.38
N ASP A 97 16.24 6.61 19.04
CA ASP A 97 17.30 6.37 20.02
C ASP A 97 17.52 7.58 20.96
N GLU A 98 17.36 8.80 20.44
CA GLU A 98 17.44 10.02 21.25
C GLU A 98 16.22 10.15 22.17
N HIS A 99 15.02 9.91 21.63
CA HIS A 99 13.77 9.92 22.40
C HIS A 99 13.72 8.85 23.49
N LYS A 100 14.45 7.74 23.33
CA LYS A 100 14.52 6.69 24.35
C LYS A 100 15.20 7.20 25.63
N ASN A 101 16.14 8.15 25.54
CA ASN A 101 16.81 8.71 26.72
C ASN A 101 15.83 9.50 27.61
N GLU A 102 14.82 10.11 26.99
CA GLU A 102 13.78 10.88 27.67
C GLU A 102 12.81 9.99 28.46
N ARG A 103 12.77 8.67 28.23
CA ARG A 103 11.91 7.74 28.99
C ARG A 103 12.18 7.75 30.50
N HIS A 104 13.42 8.03 30.90
CA HIS A 104 13.81 8.11 32.31
C HIS A 104 13.56 9.50 32.92
N SER A 105 13.30 10.50 32.09
CA SER A 105 12.93 11.83 32.53
C SER A 105 11.47 11.85 32.95
N LYS A 106 11.19 12.32 34.17
CA LYS A 106 9.82 12.54 34.63
C LYS A 106 9.38 13.91 34.15
N TYR A 107 8.56 13.91 33.11
CA TYR A 107 7.81 15.10 32.70
C TYR A 107 6.49 15.18 33.49
N HIS A 108 5.84 16.34 33.44
CA HIS A 108 4.57 16.59 34.10
C HIS A 108 3.44 15.67 33.62
#